data_AF-A0A4Q9DKT8-F1
#
_entry.id   AF-A0A4Q9DKT8-F1
#
_cell.length_a   1.000
_cell.length_b   1.000
_cell.length_c   1.000
_cell.angle_alpha   90.00
_cell.angle_beta   90.00
_cell.angle_gamma   90.00
#
_symmetry.space_group_name_H-M   'P 1'
#
loop_
_entity.id
_entity.type
_entity.pdbx_description
1 polymer ?
#
loop_
_entity_poly.entity_id
_entity_poly.type
_entity_poly.pdbx_seq_one_letter_code
_entity_poly.pdbx_strand_id
1 'polypeptide(L)'
;MFSEITVKEPLDRIAEDWDFLNEKIIKKFQGFLPVGQNIYGIRQRKFAANGDVIDLRKGNISKHVELGPNGIYSWKHIPLNTHFIFSGTPHRVSHNFGYWHINDKDEMYLPLPSNDPDGLSYFLVIMGEPKGDECDRFAWYCDQCYTMLHEEVYETGRLGFDGFWKAEIEAVKSYNADIRHRTCSECGKVNPVGYCWNPSRDTPEQQEARKIW
;
A
#
# COMPACT_ATOMS: atom_id res chain seq x y z
N MET A 1 6.83 11.90 -20.50
CA MET A 1 5.38 12.12 -20.72
C MET A 1 4.80 12.35 -19.34
N PHE A 2 4.15 13.47 -19.08
CA PHE A 2 3.57 13.76 -17.76
C PHE A 2 2.16 13.16 -17.70
N SER A 3 1.80 12.56 -16.58
CA SER A 3 0.43 12.10 -16.32
C SER A 3 -0.32 13.21 -15.58
N GLU A 4 -1.39 13.72 -16.18
CA GLU A 4 -2.27 14.68 -15.53
C GLU A 4 -3.32 13.93 -14.70
N ILE A 5 -3.36 14.21 -13.38
CA ILE A 5 -4.43 13.77 -12.49
C ILE A 5 -5.58 14.76 -12.66
N THR A 6 -6.56 14.43 -13.50
CA THR A 6 -7.77 15.26 -13.68
C THR A 6 -9.01 14.60 -13.08
N VAL A 7 -9.73 15.35 -12.25
CA VAL A 7 -11.09 14.99 -11.83
C VAL A 7 -12.06 15.54 -12.88
N LYS A 8 -12.87 14.67 -13.49
CA LYS A 8 -13.82 15.04 -14.55
C LYS A 8 -15.20 15.47 -14.03
N GLU A 9 -15.40 15.45 -12.73
CA GLU A 9 -16.63 15.94 -12.10
C GLU A 9 -16.60 17.47 -11.97
N PRO A 10 -17.72 18.17 -12.14
CA PRO A 10 -17.80 19.63 -11.94
C PRO A 10 -17.34 20.03 -10.53
N LEU A 11 -16.49 21.05 -10.42
CA LEU A 11 -15.91 21.52 -9.15
C LEU A 11 -16.99 21.91 -8.13
N ASP A 12 -18.07 22.52 -8.59
CA ASP A 12 -19.26 22.89 -7.80
C ASP A 12 -19.96 21.67 -7.20
N ARG A 13 -20.06 20.58 -7.97
CA ARG A 13 -20.61 19.30 -7.48
C ARG A 13 -19.69 18.63 -6.45
N ILE A 14 -18.38 18.72 -6.63
CA ILE A 14 -17.38 18.14 -5.71
C ILE A 14 -17.29 18.96 -4.41
N ALA A 15 -17.26 20.30 -4.54
CA ALA A 15 -17.02 21.22 -3.45
C ALA A 15 -18.24 21.37 -2.51
N GLU A 16 -19.46 21.26 -3.04
CA GLU A 16 -20.67 21.31 -2.22
C GLU A 16 -21.04 19.95 -1.60
N ASP A 17 -20.71 18.83 -2.25
CA ASP A 17 -21.08 17.50 -1.73
C ASP A 17 -20.07 16.96 -0.70
N TRP A 18 -18.74 17.08 -0.90
CA TRP A 18 -17.77 16.28 -0.15
C TRP A 18 -16.70 17.10 0.58
N ASP A 19 -16.89 17.25 1.90
CA ASP A 19 -15.73 17.30 2.80
C ASP A 19 -15.08 15.90 2.79
N PHE A 20 -14.06 15.70 1.95
CA PHE A 20 -13.34 14.42 1.83
C PHE A 20 -12.72 13.94 3.15
N LEU A 21 -12.57 14.84 4.11
CA LEU A 21 -12.03 14.54 5.44
C LEU A 21 -13.14 14.35 6.49
N ASN A 22 -14.41 14.44 6.08
CA ASN A 22 -15.53 14.06 6.93
C ASN A 22 -15.48 12.56 7.24
N GLU A 23 -15.66 12.17 8.51
CA GLU A 23 -15.57 10.77 8.95
C GLU A 23 -16.49 9.81 8.18
N LYS A 24 -17.68 10.25 7.77
CA LYS A 24 -18.61 9.40 7.00
C LYS A 24 -18.10 9.15 5.59
N ILE A 25 -17.41 10.12 5.01
CA ILE A 25 -16.86 10.04 3.65
C ILE A 25 -15.57 9.24 3.67
N ILE A 26 -14.67 9.48 4.62
CA ILE A 26 -13.39 8.74 4.79
C ILE A 26 -13.59 7.23 4.81
N LYS A 27 -14.66 6.72 5.42
CA LYS A 27 -14.96 5.28 5.46
C LYS A 27 -15.06 4.66 4.07
N LYS A 28 -15.50 5.42 3.06
CA LYS A 28 -15.55 4.98 1.65
C LYS A 28 -14.16 4.89 1.01
N PHE A 29 -13.20 5.65 1.52
CA PHE A 29 -11.80 5.70 1.07
C PHE A 29 -10.85 4.84 1.92
N GLN A 30 -11.38 4.05 2.87
CA GLN A 30 -10.55 3.10 3.62
C GLN A 30 -9.96 2.00 2.74
N GLY A 31 -10.63 1.68 1.63
CA GLY A 31 -10.07 0.88 0.54
C GLY A 31 -9.39 1.75 -0.51
N PHE A 32 -9.45 1.29 -1.75
CA PHE A 32 -9.11 2.03 -2.94
C PHE A 32 -10.40 2.40 -3.66
N LEU A 33 -10.69 3.70 -3.78
CA LEU A 33 -11.90 4.19 -4.44
C LEU A 33 -11.54 4.90 -5.75
N PRO A 34 -12.08 4.47 -6.90
CA PRO A 34 -11.95 5.20 -8.16
C PRO A 34 -12.62 6.58 -8.07
N VAL A 35 -11.89 7.63 -8.43
CA VAL A 35 -12.39 9.01 -8.57
C VAL A 35 -11.74 9.64 -9.81
N GLY A 36 -12.55 9.91 -10.83
CA GLY A 36 -12.06 10.45 -12.09
C GLY A 36 -11.17 9.46 -12.83
N GLN A 37 -9.89 9.80 -13.02
CA GLN A 37 -8.88 8.93 -13.65
C GLN A 37 -7.91 8.30 -12.65
N ASN A 38 -8.24 8.37 -11.37
CA ASN A 38 -7.33 7.99 -10.28
C ASN A 38 -8.07 7.14 -9.27
N ILE A 39 -7.28 6.61 -8.34
CA ILE A 39 -7.71 5.81 -7.22
C ILE A 39 -7.19 6.46 -5.96
N TYR A 40 -8.07 6.60 -4.99
CA TYR A 40 -7.80 7.27 -3.72
C TYR A 40 -7.93 6.29 -2.57
N GLY A 41 -6.94 6.31 -1.69
CA GLY A 41 -7.00 5.73 -0.36
C GLY A 41 -6.75 6.83 0.68
N ILE A 42 -7.58 6.88 1.72
CA ILE A 42 -7.36 7.76 2.87
C ILE A 42 -7.16 6.88 4.11
N ARG A 43 -6.08 7.13 4.85
CA ARG A 43 -5.81 6.49 6.14
C ARG A 43 -5.70 7.55 7.22
N GLN A 44 -6.30 7.30 8.38
CA GLN A 44 -6.17 8.15 9.55
C GLN A 44 -5.10 7.59 10.49
N ARG A 45 -4.17 8.45 10.91
CA ARG A 45 -3.02 8.12 11.78
C ARG A 45 -2.72 9.26 12.74
N LYS A 46 -1.92 9.01 13.77
CA LYS A 46 -1.32 10.07 14.60
C LYS A 46 0.14 10.27 14.22
N PHE A 47 0.61 11.51 14.25
CA PHE A 47 2.04 11.79 14.31
C PHE A 47 2.46 11.83 15.77
N ALA A 48 3.50 11.07 16.12
CA ALA A 48 4.16 11.17 17.40
C ALA A 48 5.05 12.42 17.45
N ALA A 49 5.34 12.92 18.66
CA ALA A 49 6.20 14.09 18.85
C ALA A 49 7.62 13.92 18.28
N ASN A 50 8.09 12.68 18.11
CA ASN A 50 9.37 12.34 17.50
C ASN A 50 9.31 12.22 15.96
N GLY A 51 8.15 12.51 15.35
CA GLY A 51 7.92 12.44 13.91
C GLY A 51 7.49 11.06 13.39
N ASP A 52 7.34 10.07 14.25
CA ASP A 52 6.90 8.74 13.82
C ASP A 52 5.39 8.69 13.55
N VAL A 53 4.97 7.74 12.72
CA VAL A 53 3.55 7.50 12.40
C VAL A 53 3.00 6.39 13.29
N ILE A 54 1.94 6.72 14.03
CA ILE A 54 1.20 5.77 14.86
C ILE A 54 -0.10 5.39 14.15
N ASP A 55 -0.20 4.13 13.75
CA ASP A 55 -1.47 3.49 13.40
C ASP A 55 -2.25 3.22 14.70
N LEU A 56 -3.53 3.61 14.76
CA LEU A 56 -4.36 3.42 15.94
C LEU A 56 -4.56 1.95 16.34
N ARG A 57 -4.45 1.02 15.39
CA ARG A 57 -4.59 -0.42 15.63
C ARG A 57 -3.25 -1.12 15.76
N LYS A 58 -2.21 -0.62 15.11
CA LYS A 58 -0.91 -1.31 15.01
C LYS A 58 0.17 -0.71 15.91
N GLY A 59 0.06 0.57 16.26
CA GLY A 59 1.09 1.29 17.00
C GLY A 59 2.14 1.91 16.08
N ASN A 60 3.34 2.13 16.63
CA ASN A 60 4.44 2.85 15.97
C ASN A 60 5.32 1.91 15.14
N ILE A 61 4.80 1.44 14.01
CA ILE A 61 5.47 0.38 13.25
C ILE A 61 5.42 0.55 11.73
N SER A 62 4.78 1.59 11.21
CA SER A 62 4.62 1.78 9.77
C SER A 62 5.81 2.52 9.18
N LYS A 63 6.73 1.76 8.57
CA LYS A 63 7.81 2.26 7.71
C LYS A 63 7.43 1.97 6.28
N HIS A 64 7.55 2.97 5.42
CA HIS A 64 7.48 2.75 3.99
C HIS A 64 8.86 2.32 3.50
N VAL A 65 8.92 1.22 2.76
CA VAL A 65 10.16 0.75 2.13
C VAL A 65 9.94 0.43 0.66
N GLU A 66 10.97 0.70 -0.13
CA GLU A 66 11.04 0.46 -1.57
C GLU A 66 12.28 -0.38 -1.88
N LEU A 67 12.20 -1.23 -2.89
CA LEU A 67 13.33 -1.97 -3.40
C LEU A 67 13.85 -1.26 -4.66
N GLY A 68 14.93 -0.51 -4.51
CA GLY A 68 15.60 0.18 -5.60
C GLY A 68 16.81 -0.61 -6.15
N PRO A 69 17.47 -0.10 -7.20
CA PRO A 69 18.65 -0.73 -7.79
C PRO A 69 19.82 -0.95 -6.82
N ASN A 70 19.89 -0.13 -5.76
CA ASN A 70 20.93 -0.19 -4.73
C ASN A 70 20.47 -0.92 -3.46
N GLY A 71 19.34 -1.62 -3.50
CA GLY A 71 18.74 -2.31 -2.37
C GLY A 71 17.57 -1.55 -1.74
N ILE A 72 17.30 -1.85 -0.47
CA ILE A 72 16.13 -1.30 0.24
C ILE A 72 16.36 0.18 0.58
N TYR A 73 15.43 1.01 0.12
CA TYR A 73 15.28 2.40 0.55
C TYR A 73 14.14 2.49 1.56
N SER A 74 14.30 3.27 2.63
CA SER A 74 13.22 3.53 3.58
C SER A 74 12.91 5.01 3.60
N TRP A 75 11.63 5.32 3.47
CA TRP A 75 11.11 6.67 3.55
C TRP A 75 10.28 6.86 4.83
N LYS A 76 10.42 8.04 5.43
CA LYS A 76 9.63 8.46 6.58
C LYS A 76 8.57 9.44 6.11
N HIS A 77 7.32 9.19 6.51
CA HIS A 77 6.24 10.14 6.31
C HIS A 77 6.52 11.41 7.11
N ILE A 78 6.82 12.51 6.40
CA ILE A 78 6.95 13.84 6.99
C ILE A 78 5.66 14.60 6.67
N PRO A 79 5.02 15.27 7.65
CA PRO A 79 3.86 16.10 7.37
C PRO A 79 4.13 17.10 6.25
N LEU A 80 3.18 17.24 5.32
CA LEU A 80 3.26 18.13 4.16
C LEU A 80 4.44 17.83 3.20
N ASN A 81 5.02 16.63 3.28
CA ASN A 81 5.99 16.14 2.30
C ASN A 81 5.30 15.14 1.37
N THR A 82 5.38 15.41 0.06
CA THR A 82 4.85 14.48 -0.96
C THR A 82 5.94 13.52 -1.37
N HIS A 83 5.61 12.23 -1.41
CA HIS A 83 6.49 11.19 -1.89
C HIS A 83 5.86 10.46 -3.07
N PHE A 84 6.69 10.12 -4.05
CA PHE A 84 6.27 9.44 -5.27
C PHE A 84 6.97 8.10 -5.38
N ILE A 85 6.18 7.07 -5.65
CA ILE A 85 6.64 5.73 -5.98
C ILE A 85 6.36 5.56 -7.46
N PHE A 86 7.39 5.37 -8.26
CA PHE A 86 7.25 5.26 -9.70
C PHE A 86 6.76 3.87 -10.09
N SER A 87 6.00 3.82 -11.18
CA SER A 87 5.52 2.59 -11.81
C SER A 87 6.61 1.51 -11.85
N GLY A 88 6.25 0.30 -11.42
CA GLY A 88 7.13 -0.86 -11.39
C GLY A 88 8.05 -0.93 -10.18
N THR A 89 8.05 0.06 -9.28
CA THR A 89 8.88 0.04 -8.07
C THR A 89 8.24 -0.88 -7.02
N PRO A 90 8.92 -1.97 -6.60
CA PRO A 90 8.43 -2.79 -5.50
C PRO A 90 8.49 -1.99 -4.21
N HIS A 91 7.36 -1.90 -3.53
CA HIS A 91 7.23 -1.14 -2.30
C HIS A 91 6.29 -1.83 -1.34
N ARG A 92 6.40 -1.48 -0.06
CA ARG A 92 5.51 -1.97 0.99
C ARG A 92 5.56 -1.06 2.19
N VAL A 93 4.48 -1.09 2.96
CA VAL A 93 4.43 -0.50 4.29
C VAL A 93 4.52 -1.63 5.29
N SER A 94 5.50 -1.57 6.19
CA SER A 94 5.68 -2.59 7.21
C SER A 94 4.40 -2.76 8.05
N HIS A 95 4.09 -4.02 8.36
CA HIS A 95 2.85 -4.48 8.98
C HIS A 95 1.55 -4.21 8.20
N ASN A 96 1.59 -3.67 6.98
CA ASN A 96 0.41 -3.68 6.10
C ASN A 96 0.33 -5.01 5.35
N PHE A 97 1.38 -5.32 4.60
CA PHE A 97 1.38 -6.41 3.64
C PHE A 97 2.61 -7.29 3.86
N GLY A 98 2.39 -8.60 3.98
CA GLY A 98 3.46 -9.59 4.02
C GLY A 98 4.03 -9.91 2.64
N TYR A 99 4.06 -8.94 1.73
CA TYR A 99 4.54 -9.02 0.35
C TYR A 99 4.96 -7.61 -0.11
N TRP A 100 5.61 -7.53 -1.26
CA TRP A 100 5.93 -6.28 -1.96
C TRP A 100 4.86 -6.02 -3.01
N HIS A 101 4.20 -4.88 -2.92
CA HIS A 101 3.26 -4.41 -3.93
C HIS A 101 4.04 -3.76 -5.07
N ILE A 102 3.68 -4.10 -6.29
CA ILE A 102 4.19 -3.47 -7.51
C ILE A 102 2.97 -3.11 -8.34
N ASN A 103 2.89 -1.90 -8.86
CA ASN A 103 1.83 -1.52 -9.79
C ASN A 103 2.42 -0.77 -10.99
N ASP A 104 1.72 -0.84 -12.12
CA ASP A 104 2.14 -0.19 -13.37
C ASP A 104 1.76 1.30 -13.43
N LYS A 105 1.54 1.93 -12.28
CA LYS A 105 1.19 3.34 -12.14
C LYS A 105 2.12 4.05 -11.16
N ASP A 106 2.18 5.36 -11.29
CA ASP A 106 2.81 6.16 -10.24
C ASP A 106 1.84 6.27 -9.07
N GLU A 107 2.36 6.12 -7.85
CA GLU A 107 1.64 6.24 -6.60
C GLU A 107 2.22 7.40 -5.78
N MET A 108 1.34 8.24 -5.26
CA MET A 108 1.67 9.42 -4.48
C MET A 108 1.18 9.26 -3.05
N TYR A 109 2.08 9.50 -2.10
CA TYR A 109 1.77 9.60 -0.68
C TYR A 109 1.82 11.06 -0.24
N LEU A 110 0.74 11.55 0.36
CA LEU A 110 0.64 12.88 0.92
C LEU A 110 0.11 12.82 2.37
N PRO A 111 0.99 12.94 3.38
CA PRO A 111 0.60 13.07 4.76
C PRO A 111 0.18 14.52 5.07
N LEU A 112 -1.07 14.71 5.47
CA LEU A 112 -1.66 15.98 5.89
C LEU A 112 -1.86 15.97 7.42
N PRO A 113 -1.25 16.90 8.16
CA PRO A 113 -1.45 16.98 9.60
C PRO A 113 -2.89 17.38 9.94
N SER A 114 -3.33 16.99 11.13
CA SER A 114 -4.58 17.48 11.72
C SER A 114 -4.47 18.98 12.05
N ASN A 115 -5.57 19.72 11.92
CA ASN A 115 -5.68 21.09 12.44
C ASN A 115 -5.83 21.13 13.97
N ASP A 116 -6.24 20.01 14.56
CA ASP A 116 -6.25 19.77 16.01
C ASP A 116 -4.96 19.04 16.42
N PRO A 117 -4.14 19.58 17.35
CA PRO A 117 -2.92 18.93 17.85
C PRO A 117 -3.11 17.50 18.36
N ASP A 118 -4.29 17.17 18.89
CA ASP A 118 -4.62 15.82 19.39
C ASP A 118 -5.38 14.95 18.37
N GLY A 119 -5.76 15.58 17.25
CA GLY A 119 -6.57 14.99 16.18
C GLY A 119 -5.81 14.02 15.29
N LEU A 120 -6.58 13.28 14.47
CA LEU A 120 -6.02 12.34 13.51
C LEU A 120 -5.57 13.07 12.25
N SER A 121 -4.33 12.82 11.86
CA SER A 121 -3.78 13.23 10.58
C SER A 121 -4.22 12.30 9.46
N TYR A 122 -4.20 12.80 8.23
CA TYR A 122 -4.65 12.08 7.05
C TYR A 122 -3.48 11.69 6.17
N PHE A 123 -3.50 10.46 5.68
CA PHE A 123 -2.49 9.92 4.79
C PHE A 123 -3.20 9.56 3.51
N LEU A 124 -3.03 10.41 2.50
CA LEU A 124 -3.61 10.23 1.19
C LEU A 124 -2.66 9.37 0.38
N VAL A 125 -3.22 8.34 -0.24
CA VAL A 125 -2.58 7.48 -1.23
C VAL A 125 -3.34 7.69 -2.52
N ILE A 126 -2.65 8.16 -3.55
CA ILE A 126 -3.28 8.48 -4.84
C ILE A 126 -2.48 7.79 -5.93
N MET A 127 -3.16 7.00 -6.75
CA MET A 127 -2.57 6.29 -7.86
C MET A 127 -3.39 6.55 -9.11
N GLY A 128 -2.77 6.58 -10.29
CA GLY A 128 -3.55 6.54 -11.54
C GLY A 128 -4.43 5.29 -11.60
N GLU A 129 -5.63 5.38 -12.17
CA GLU A 129 -6.46 4.19 -12.39
C GLU A 129 -5.83 3.32 -13.50
N PRO A 130 -5.49 2.03 -13.23
CA PRO A 130 -4.96 1.11 -14.23
C PRO A 130 -5.94 0.90 -15.39
N LYS A 131 -5.42 0.75 -16.60
CA LYS A 131 -6.16 0.59 -17.85
C LYS A 131 -5.44 -0.38 -18.78
N GLY A 132 -6.21 -1.04 -19.64
CA GLY A 132 -5.63 -1.88 -20.68
C GLY A 132 -4.86 -3.05 -20.06
N ASP A 133 -3.58 -3.16 -20.36
CA ASP A 133 -2.67 -4.22 -19.90
C ASP A 133 -1.91 -3.90 -18.60
N GLU A 134 -2.19 -2.76 -17.97
CA GLU A 134 -1.57 -2.38 -16.69
C GLU A 134 -2.02 -3.31 -15.55
N CYS A 135 -1.06 -3.72 -14.71
CA CYS A 135 -1.25 -4.74 -13.70
C CYS A 135 -0.80 -4.28 -12.30
N ASP A 136 -1.31 -4.99 -11.30
CA ASP A 136 -0.75 -5.04 -9.96
C ASP A 136 -0.08 -6.41 -9.74
N ARG A 137 1.00 -6.43 -8.95
CA ARG A 137 1.73 -7.65 -8.63
C ARG A 137 1.95 -7.75 -7.13
N PHE A 138 1.84 -8.98 -6.64
CA PHE A 138 2.12 -9.38 -5.26
C PHE A 138 3.41 -10.19 -5.29
N ALA A 139 4.53 -9.57 -4.92
CA ALA A 139 5.86 -10.14 -5.09
C ALA A 139 6.57 -10.41 -3.76
N TRP A 140 7.44 -11.41 -3.76
CA TRP A 140 8.32 -11.74 -2.63
C TRP A 140 9.75 -11.79 -3.10
N TYR A 141 10.61 -11.06 -2.41
CA TYR A 141 12.06 -11.07 -2.61
C TYR A 141 12.74 -11.67 -1.38
N CYS A 142 13.86 -12.36 -1.59
CA CYS A 142 14.67 -12.90 -0.51
C CYS A 142 15.08 -11.78 0.47
N ASP A 143 14.89 -12.02 1.77
CA ASP A 143 15.24 -11.07 2.83
C ASP A 143 16.75 -10.84 3.00
N GLN A 144 17.58 -11.70 2.39
CA GLN A 144 19.03 -11.67 2.49
C GLN A 144 19.72 -11.12 1.23
N CYS A 145 19.30 -11.55 0.04
CA CYS A 145 19.96 -11.19 -1.23
C CYS A 145 19.04 -10.53 -2.27
N TYR A 146 17.77 -10.28 -1.92
CA TYR A 146 16.78 -9.62 -2.78
C TYR A 146 16.49 -10.31 -4.12
N THR A 147 16.87 -11.59 -4.27
CA THR A 147 16.40 -12.41 -5.40
C THR A 147 14.90 -12.59 -5.33
N MET A 148 14.20 -12.38 -6.45
CA MET A 148 12.76 -12.62 -6.54
C MET A 148 12.45 -14.11 -6.34
N LEU A 149 11.55 -14.41 -5.42
CA LEU A 149 11.18 -15.77 -5.03
C LEU A 149 9.89 -16.22 -5.70
N HIS A 150 8.90 -15.33 -5.70
CA HIS A 150 7.56 -15.61 -6.16
C HIS A 150 6.85 -14.30 -6.51
N GLU A 151 5.98 -14.37 -7.51
CA GLU A 151 5.16 -13.25 -7.95
C GLU A 151 3.82 -13.81 -8.42
N GLU A 152 2.76 -13.12 -8.06
CA GLU A 152 1.42 -13.33 -8.59
C GLU A 152 0.93 -12.01 -9.21
N VAL A 153 0.40 -12.08 -10.43
CA VAL A 153 0.00 -10.92 -11.22
C VAL A 153 -1.52 -10.83 -11.29
N TYR A 154 -2.06 -9.63 -11.08
CA TYR A 154 -3.46 -9.32 -11.29
C TYR A 154 -3.61 -8.28 -12.41
N GLU A 155 -4.36 -8.61 -13.45
CA GLU A 155 -4.61 -7.74 -14.61
C GLU A 155 -5.60 -6.60 -14.27
N THR A 156 -5.24 -5.75 -13.32
CA THR A 156 -6.12 -4.72 -12.75
C THR A 156 -6.69 -3.77 -13.80
N GLY A 157 -5.93 -3.45 -14.85
CA GLY A 157 -6.39 -2.60 -15.94
C GLY A 157 -7.52 -3.20 -16.78
N ARG A 158 -7.67 -4.53 -16.80
CA ARG A 158 -8.78 -5.23 -17.47
C ARG A 158 -9.88 -5.64 -16.51
N LEU A 159 -9.51 -6.09 -15.32
CA LEU A 159 -10.41 -6.73 -14.36
C LEU A 159 -10.99 -5.73 -13.34
N GLY A 160 -10.40 -4.54 -13.23
CA GLY A 160 -10.78 -3.51 -12.26
C GLY A 160 -10.35 -3.85 -10.83
N PHE A 161 -10.62 -2.95 -9.89
CA PHE A 161 -10.21 -3.11 -8.48
C PHE A 161 -11.11 -4.01 -7.63
N ASP A 162 -12.31 -4.35 -8.10
CA ASP A 162 -13.27 -5.17 -7.34
C ASP A 162 -12.71 -6.57 -7.01
N GLY A 163 -11.89 -7.13 -7.91
CA GLY A 163 -11.24 -8.43 -7.69
C GLY A 163 -9.88 -8.35 -7.00
N PHE A 164 -9.31 -7.16 -6.81
CA PHE A 164 -7.95 -6.96 -6.29
C PHE A 164 -7.75 -7.64 -4.94
N TRP A 165 -8.64 -7.40 -3.97
CA TRP A 165 -8.52 -7.96 -2.62
C TRP A 165 -8.64 -9.49 -2.60
N LYS A 166 -9.43 -10.06 -3.53
CA LYS A 166 -9.51 -11.51 -3.68
C LYS A 166 -8.21 -12.05 -4.26
N ALA A 167 -7.65 -11.40 -5.29
CA ALA A 167 -6.38 -11.78 -5.89
C ALA A 167 -5.23 -11.72 -4.87
N GLU A 168 -5.18 -10.67 -4.04
CA GLU A 168 -4.21 -10.52 -2.95
C GLU A 168 -4.26 -11.72 -1.98
N ILE A 169 -5.47 -12.10 -1.54
CA ILE A 169 -5.66 -13.23 -0.61
C ILE A 169 -5.22 -14.55 -1.23
N GLU A 170 -5.57 -14.80 -2.49
CA GLU A 170 -5.16 -16.03 -3.17
C GLU A 170 -3.64 -16.07 -3.43
N ALA A 171 -3.02 -14.93 -3.76
CA ALA A 171 -1.57 -14.83 -3.92
C ALA A 171 -0.84 -15.17 -2.62
N VAL A 172 -1.28 -14.62 -1.49
CA VAL A 172 -0.70 -14.93 -0.17
C VAL A 172 -0.88 -16.41 0.19
N LYS A 173 -2.05 -17.01 -0.12
CA LYS A 173 -2.26 -18.44 0.08
C LYS A 173 -1.31 -19.29 -0.78
N SER A 174 -1.16 -18.93 -2.06
CA SER A 174 -0.23 -19.58 -3.00
C SER A 174 1.20 -19.55 -2.48
N TYR A 175 1.67 -18.37 -2.03
CA TYR A 175 2.99 -18.19 -1.45
C TYR A 175 3.23 -19.04 -0.19
N ASN A 176 2.26 -19.08 0.72
CA ASN A 176 2.41 -19.79 1.99
C ASN A 176 2.27 -21.32 1.85
N ALA A 177 1.51 -21.80 0.85
CA ALA A 177 1.21 -23.22 0.67
C ALA A 177 2.40 -24.04 0.13
N ASP A 178 3.31 -23.41 -0.60
CA ASP A 178 4.47 -24.07 -1.19
C ASP A 178 5.79 -23.49 -0.64
N ILE A 179 6.56 -24.31 0.06
CA ILE A 179 7.86 -23.91 0.61
C ILE A 179 8.83 -23.43 -0.49
N ARG A 180 8.68 -23.91 -1.74
CA ARG A 180 9.51 -23.51 -2.88
C ARG A 180 9.31 -22.04 -3.23
N HIS A 181 8.12 -21.48 -3.04
CA HIS A 181 7.86 -20.04 -3.22
C HIS A 181 8.58 -19.18 -2.17
N ARG A 182 9.04 -19.79 -1.07
CA ARG A 182 9.72 -19.13 0.05
C ARG A 182 11.22 -19.40 0.09
N THR A 183 11.71 -20.41 -0.60
CA THR A 183 13.13 -20.78 -0.61
C THR A 183 13.86 -20.06 -1.74
N CYS A 184 14.86 -19.25 -1.39
CA CYS A 184 15.71 -18.59 -2.37
C CYS A 184 16.59 -19.59 -3.12
N SER A 185 16.54 -19.55 -4.46
CA SER A 185 17.39 -20.36 -5.33
C SER A 185 18.87 -20.01 -5.21
N GLU A 186 19.19 -18.75 -4.92
CA GLU A 186 20.58 -18.25 -4.92
C GLU A 186 21.31 -18.49 -3.59
N CYS A 187 20.63 -18.27 -2.45
CA CYS A 187 21.28 -18.37 -1.12
C CYS A 187 20.69 -19.45 -0.21
N GLY A 188 19.63 -20.16 -0.64
CA GLY A 188 18.98 -21.23 0.13
C GLY A 188 18.16 -20.74 1.32
N LYS A 189 18.13 -19.44 1.60
CA LYS A 189 17.34 -18.84 2.68
C LYS A 189 15.85 -19.09 2.45
N VAL A 190 15.16 -19.49 3.52
CA VAL A 190 13.70 -19.60 3.54
C VAL A 190 13.13 -18.32 4.14
N ASN A 191 12.37 -17.57 3.34
CA ASN A 191 11.64 -16.39 3.78
C ASN A 191 10.51 -16.77 4.75
N PRO A 192 10.10 -15.85 5.65
CA PRO A 192 8.93 -16.05 6.51
C PRO A 192 7.63 -16.18 5.70
N VAL A 193 6.54 -16.59 6.35
CA VAL A 193 5.20 -16.55 5.76
C VAL A 193 4.72 -15.10 5.62
N GLY A 194 3.94 -14.80 4.58
CA GLY A 194 3.32 -13.50 4.35
C GLY A 194 1.82 -13.50 4.68
N TYR A 195 1.22 -12.34 5.00
CA TYR A 195 -0.23 -12.22 5.18
C TYR A 195 -0.77 -10.87 4.66
N CYS A 196 -2.00 -10.85 4.14
CA CYS A 196 -2.70 -9.63 3.70
C CYS A 196 -3.02 -8.70 4.87
N TRP A 197 -3.49 -7.50 4.56
CA TRP A 197 -3.94 -6.55 5.58
C TRP A 197 -5.36 -6.89 6.09
N ASN A 198 -5.50 -7.37 7.34
CA ASN A 198 -6.80 -7.43 8.02
C ASN A 198 -6.72 -7.33 9.56
N PRO A 199 -6.30 -6.18 10.13
CA PRO A 199 -6.09 -6.00 11.58
C PRO A 199 -7.29 -6.34 12.46
N SER A 200 -8.51 -6.29 11.91
CA SER A 200 -9.74 -6.67 12.63
C SER A 200 -9.98 -8.18 12.74
N ARG A 201 -9.35 -8.99 11.88
CA ARG A 201 -9.57 -10.44 11.79
C ARG A 201 -8.31 -11.26 11.96
N ASP A 202 -7.20 -10.60 12.29
CA ASP A 202 -5.91 -11.25 12.39
C ASP A 202 -5.83 -12.18 13.60
N THR A 203 -5.30 -13.38 13.36
CA THR A 203 -4.85 -14.26 14.44
C THR A 203 -3.55 -13.71 15.06
N PRO A 204 -3.19 -14.08 16.31
CA PRO A 204 -1.91 -13.69 16.90
C PRO A 204 -0.69 -14.05 16.04
N GLU A 205 -0.74 -15.19 15.36
CA GLU A 205 0.31 -15.63 14.43
C GLU A 205 0.45 -14.67 13.23
N GLN A 206 -0.67 -14.26 12.63
CA GLN A 206 -0.65 -13.32 11.52
C GLN A 206 -0.13 -11.94 11.97
N GLN A 207 -0.48 -11.50 13.18
CA GLN A 207 0.04 -10.27 13.76
C GLN A 207 1.56 -10.33 13.94
N GLU A 208 2.10 -11.45 14.43
CA GLU A 208 3.52 -11.64 14.64
C GLU A 208 4.29 -11.73 13.32
N ALA A 209 3.80 -12.53 12.38
CA ALA A 209 4.42 -12.66 11.06
C ALA A 209 4.54 -11.31 10.34
N ARG A 210 3.51 -10.46 10.42
CA ARG A 210 3.56 -9.10 9.88
C ARG A 210 4.54 -8.17 10.59
N LYS A 211 5.10 -8.52 11.74
CA LYS A 211 6.19 -7.73 12.34
C LYS A 211 7.54 -7.91 11.67
N ILE A 212 7.69 -9.02 10.96
CA ILE A 212 8.88 -9.30 10.16
C ILE A 212 8.84 -8.50 8.85
N TRP A 213 7.62 -8.28 8.34
CA TRP A 213 7.37 -7.54 7.13
C TRP A 213 7.28 -6.04 7.41
#